data_AF-A0A9X2AX21-F1
#
_entry.id   AF-A0A9X2AX21-F1
#
_cell.length_a   1.000
_cell.length_b   1.000
_cell.length_c   1.000
_cell.angle_alpha   90.00
_cell.angle_beta   90.00
_cell.angle_gamma   90.00
#
_symmetry.space_group_name_H-M   'P 1'
#
loop_
_entity.id
_entity.type
_entity.pdbx_description
1 polymer ?
#
loop_
_entity_poly.entity_id
_entity_poly.type
_entity_poly.pdbx_seq_one_letter_code
_entity_poly.pdbx_strand_id
1 'polypeptide(L)'
;MDLTNWQFKGTPFECQLIHKVAPYGDLYFHGLPSNRLQLVLSQANRYGDWQTGVLSQLSAPWIKPHRAMEVDKGEYQQPAKLVFNHNIAQLLSAMSSGAWLKVTSNQKAQLHSQSVVVPATNMTTSLAKFNQCRASLPDMSIAEARDLVLRFEFGQRVVTAKQRKQLKALASYIKVDQQVEKVLIDGHTDNVGTSISNLQISKVRADDVASVLLELGTPMSLVEVRAHGARYPVSDNNSEYGKAKNRRVTIRVIRNTTLASNKGSSRIEDTKVQ
;
A
#
# COMPACT_ATOMS: atom_id res chain seq x y z
N MET A 1 -35.35 2.12 11.44
CA MET A 1 -34.49 2.90 12.33
C MET A 1 -33.21 2.09 12.54
N ASP A 2 -32.07 2.71 12.23
CA ASP A 2 -30.67 2.30 12.45
C ASP A 2 -30.24 0.86 12.14
N LEU A 3 -30.14 0.54 10.83
CA LEU A 3 -29.34 -0.60 10.34
C LEU A 3 -27.89 -0.19 9.97
N THR A 4 -27.46 1.00 10.37
CA THR A 4 -26.13 1.53 10.06
C THR A 4 -25.11 0.94 11.02
N ASN A 5 -24.34 -0.03 10.53
CA ASN A 5 -23.28 -0.66 11.30
C ASN A 5 -21.97 -0.58 10.53
N TRP A 6 -21.13 0.38 10.92
CA TRP A 6 -19.77 0.51 10.42
C TRP A 6 -18.90 -0.61 10.99
N GLN A 7 -18.22 -1.35 10.13
CA GLN A 7 -17.35 -2.46 10.50
C GLN A 7 -15.89 -2.14 10.20
N PHE A 8 -15.00 -2.45 11.13
CA PHE A 8 -13.57 -2.39 10.89
C PHE A 8 -13.02 -3.79 10.56
N LYS A 9 -12.18 -3.86 9.52
CA LYS A 9 -11.33 -5.02 9.22
C LYS A 9 -9.92 -4.52 8.95
N GLY A 10 -8.91 -5.24 9.44
CA GLY A 10 -7.53 -4.85 9.25
C GLY A 10 -6.62 -6.05 9.09
N THR A 11 -5.58 -5.85 8.29
CA THR A 11 -4.43 -6.74 8.17
C THR A 11 -3.17 -5.89 8.41
N PRO A 12 -1.99 -6.51 8.49
CA PRO A 12 -0.74 -5.76 8.59
C PRO A 12 -0.45 -4.86 7.36
N PHE A 13 -1.16 -5.04 6.24
CA PHE A 13 -0.91 -4.30 4.98
C PHE A 13 -2.10 -3.47 4.49
N GLU A 14 -3.27 -3.58 5.12
CA GLU A 14 -4.43 -2.78 4.75
C GLU A 14 -5.40 -2.64 5.92
N CYS A 15 -6.10 -1.52 5.94
CA CYS A 15 -7.16 -1.25 6.89
C CYS A 15 -8.43 -0.89 6.12
N GLN A 16 -9.57 -1.40 6.55
CA GLN A 16 -10.86 -1.14 5.92
C GLN A 16 -11.89 -0.72 6.97
N LEU A 17 -12.58 0.38 6.69
CA LEU A 17 -13.75 0.84 7.44
C LEU A 17 -14.96 0.77 6.53
N ILE A 18 -15.82 -0.20 6.78
CA ILE A 18 -16.80 -0.75 5.83
C ILE A 18 -18.22 -0.37 6.28
N HIS A 19 -19.03 0.05 5.32
CA HIS A 19 -20.47 0.23 5.45
C HIS A 19 -21.17 -0.53 4.32
N LYS A 20 -22.12 -1.39 4.68
CA LYS A 20 -22.93 -2.10 3.67
C LYS A 20 -23.96 -1.15 3.07
N VAL A 21 -24.06 -1.12 1.75
CA VAL A 21 -25.00 -0.30 1.01
C VAL A 21 -25.82 -1.22 0.11
N ALA A 22 -26.93 -1.76 0.63
CA ALA A 22 -27.83 -2.55 -0.20
C ALA A 22 -28.61 -1.66 -1.20
N PRO A 23 -28.84 -2.10 -2.44
CA PRO A 23 -28.33 -3.33 -3.07
C PRO A 23 -26.91 -3.19 -3.67
N TYR A 24 -26.33 -1.99 -3.68
CA TYR A 24 -25.12 -1.64 -4.43
C TYR A 24 -23.81 -2.33 -4.02
N GLY A 25 -23.71 -2.90 -2.81
CA GLY A 25 -22.54 -3.62 -2.33
C GLY A 25 -21.97 -3.02 -1.05
N ASP A 26 -20.64 -3.01 -0.93
CA ASP A 26 -19.94 -2.41 0.21
C ASP A 26 -19.27 -1.09 -0.19
N LEU A 27 -19.45 -0.07 0.64
CA LEU A 27 -18.72 1.20 0.59
C LEU A 27 -17.72 1.23 1.74
N TYR A 28 -16.44 1.43 1.46
CA TYR A 28 -15.42 1.41 2.50
C TYR A 28 -14.29 2.40 2.27
N PHE A 29 -13.76 2.93 3.38
CA PHE A 29 -12.46 3.59 3.38
C PHE A 29 -11.36 2.53 3.42
N HIS A 30 -10.38 2.65 2.53
CA HIS A 30 -9.26 1.72 2.39
C HIS A 30 -7.96 2.44 2.72
N GLY A 31 -7.43 2.17 3.91
CA GLY A 31 -6.09 2.58 4.31
C GLY A 31 -5.05 1.62 3.73
N LEU A 32 -4.09 2.17 3.01
CA LEU A 32 -3.03 1.46 2.30
C LEU A 32 -1.66 1.92 2.80
N PRO A 33 -0.59 1.15 2.53
CA PRO A 33 0.78 1.54 2.84
C PRO A 33 1.15 2.91 2.25
N SER A 34 2.16 3.54 2.86
CA SER A 34 2.61 4.91 2.55
C SER A 34 1.54 5.97 2.85
N ASN A 35 0.73 5.76 3.90
CA ASN A 35 -0.35 6.63 4.34
C ASN A 35 -1.38 6.99 3.23
N ARG A 36 -1.56 6.08 2.26
CA ARG A 36 -2.56 6.26 1.22
C ARG A 36 -3.94 5.91 1.75
N LEU A 37 -4.94 6.68 1.32
CA LEU A 37 -6.32 6.48 1.73
C LEU A 37 -7.22 6.63 0.51
N GLN A 38 -8.10 5.66 0.31
CA GLN A 38 -9.06 5.64 -0.79
C GLN A 38 -10.46 5.40 -0.23
N LEU A 39 -11.47 5.77 -1.00
CA LEU A 39 -12.83 5.29 -0.81
C LEU A 39 -13.21 4.39 -1.98
N VAL A 40 -13.81 3.25 -1.67
CA VAL A 40 -14.21 2.28 -2.68
C VAL A 40 -15.69 1.95 -2.52
N LEU A 41 -16.44 2.05 -3.61
CA LEU A 41 -17.74 1.41 -3.76
C LEU A 41 -17.54 0.13 -4.58
N SER A 42 -17.69 -1.02 -3.93
CA SER A 42 -17.55 -2.34 -4.56
C SER A 42 -18.87 -2.87 -5.06
N GLN A 43 -18.81 -3.71 -6.11
CA GLN A 43 -19.98 -4.25 -6.81
C GLN A 43 -20.87 -3.19 -7.46
N ALA A 44 -20.32 -2.00 -7.70
CA ALA A 44 -21.06 -0.86 -8.23
C ALA A 44 -21.79 -1.26 -9.54
N ASN A 45 -21.12 -1.98 -10.45
CA ASN A 45 -21.70 -2.38 -11.73
C ASN A 45 -22.68 -3.57 -11.72
N ARG A 46 -22.91 -4.23 -10.57
CA ARG A 46 -23.88 -5.34 -10.49
C ARG A 46 -25.33 -4.87 -10.38
N TYR A 47 -25.54 -3.64 -9.91
CA TYR A 47 -26.88 -3.10 -9.60
C TYR A 47 -27.10 -1.68 -10.16
N GLY A 48 -26.26 -1.26 -11.10
CA GLY A 48 -26.31 0.03 -11.79
C GLY A 48 -25.10 0.20 -12.69
N ASP A 49 -25.05 1.20 -13.57
CA ASP A 49 -23.87 1.44 -14.42
C ASP A 49 -23.02 2.58 -13.83
N TRP A 50 -22.20 2.21 -12.84
CA TRP A 50 -21.32 3.10 -12.06
C TRP A 50 -19.93 3.22 -12.70
N GLN A 51 -19.87 3.41 -14.02
CA GLN A 51 -18.62 3.70 -14.74
C GLN A 51 -18.00 5.03 -14.31
N THR A 52 -18.81 5.98 -13.86
CA THR A 52 -18.37 7.25 -13.28
C THR A 52 -19.25 7.61 -12.10
N GLY A 53 -18.71 8.31 -11.12
CA GLY A 53 -19.50 8.87 -10.04
C GLY A 53 -18.83 10.03 -9.34
N VAL A 54 -19.64 10.84 -8.66
CA VAL A 54 -19.20 11.99 -7.88
C VAL A 54 -19.36 11.66 -6.41
N LEU A 55 -18.25 11.78 -5.68
CA LEU A 55 -18.23 11.71 -4.23
C LEU A 55 -18.45 13.11 -3.68
N SER A 56 -19.39 13.24 -2.77
CA SER A 56 -19.69 14.49 -2.09
C SER A 56 -19.83 14.29 -0.59
N GLN A 57 -19.45 15.31 0.17
CA GLN A 57 -19.85 15.45 1.56
C GLN A 57 -21.17 16.21 1.63
N LEU A 58 -22.04 15.80 2.55
CA LEU A 58 -23.30 16.46 2.89
C LEU A 58 -23.19 16.98 4.32
N SER A 59 -23.71 18.20 4.56
CA SER A 59 -23.97 18.64 5.93
C SER A 59 -24.94 17.68 6.61
N ALA A 60 -24.86 17.63 7.95
CA ALA A 60 -25.78 16.79 8.71
C ALA A 60 -27.26 17.14 8.39
N PRO A 61 -28.19 16.17 8.39
CA PRO A 61 -29.57 16.37 7.92
C PRO A 61 -30.38 17.46 8.66
N TRP A 62 -29.89 17.96 9.79
CA TRP A 62 -30.52 19.04 10.55
C TRP A 62 -29.98 20.44 10.22
N ILE A 63 -28.92 20.56 9.40
CA ILE A 63 -28.30 21.84 9.02
C ILE A 63 -28.81 22.28 7.64
N LYS A 64 -29.59 23.36 7.59
CA LYS A 64 -30.10 23.97 6.36
C LYS A 64 -29.29 25.23 5.98
N PRO A 65 -29.02 25.49 4.69
CA PRO A 65 -29.34 24.64 3.53
C PRO A 65 -28.43 23.40 3.43
N HIS A 66 -28.98 22.28 2.97
CA HIS A 66 -28.19 21.08 2.66
C HIS A 66 -27.38 21.32 1.39
N ARG A 67 -26.07 21.61 1.53
CA ARG A 67 -25.19 21.75 0.39
C ARG A 67 -24.29 20.52 0.26
N ALA A 68 -24.43 19.82 -0.86
CA ALA A 68 -23.45 18.83 -1.26
C ALA A 68 -22.19 19.55 -1.73
N MET A 69 -21.04 19.22 -1.15
CA MET A 69 -19.75 19.69 -1.61
C MET A 69 -19.02 18.52 -2.26
N GLU A 70 -18.63 18.70 -3.52
CA GLU A 70 -17.83 17.70 -4.24
C GLU A 70 -16.48 17.49 -3.54
N VAL A 71 -16.10 16.22 -3.38
CA VAL A 71 -14.87 15.77 -2.75
C VAL A 71 -13.92 15.22 -3.80
N ASP A 72 -14.44 14.34 -4.67
CA ASP A 72 -13.68 13.66 -5.71
C ASP A 72 -14.60 13.11 -6.82
N LYS A 73 -14.00 12.78 -7.96
CA LYS A 73 -14.63 12.03 -9.05
C LYS A 73 -14.02 10.63 -9.10
N GLY A 74 -14.89 9.63 -9.15
CA GLY A 74 -14.50 8.23 -9.06
C GLY A 74 -14.03 7.69 -10.40
N GLU A 75 -13.02 6.84 -10.33
CA GLU A 75 -12.50 6.07 -11.46
C GLU A 75 -12.97 4.63 -11.34
N TYR A 76 -13.51 4.08 -12.43
CA TYR A 76 -13.92 2.69 -12.47
C TYR A 76 -12.72 1.76 -12.61
N GLN A 77 -12.67 0.73 -11.77
CA GLN A 77 -11.64 -0.30 -11.77
C GLN A 77 -12.28 -1.69 -11.85
N GLN A 78 -11.79 -2.53 -12.76
CA GLN A 78 -12.27 -3.90 -12.91
C GLN A 78 -11.77 -4.79 -11.76
N PRO A 79 -12.59 -5.75 -11.27
CA PRO A 79 -14.01 -5.91 -11.56
C PRO A 79 -14.88 -5.04 -10.64
N ALA A 80 -15.80 -4.26 -11.23
CA ALA A 80 -16.95 -3.62 -10.57
C ALA A 80 -16.64 -2.76 -9.34
N LYS A 81 -15.54 -1.99 -9.34
CA LYS A 81 -15.21 -1.02 -8.28
C LYS A 81 -15.24 0.39 -8.82
N LEU A 82 -15.80 1.31 -8.04
CA LEU A 82 -15.63 2.74 -8.25
C LEU A 82 -14.72 3.26 -7.13
N VAL A 83 -13.56 3.83 -7.49
CA VAL A 83 -12.50 4.21 -6.56
C VAL A 83 -12.29 5.71 -6.57
N PHE A 84 -12.20 6.30 -5.39
CA PHE A 84 -11.93 7.72 -5.16
C PHE A 84 -10.62 7.83 -4.36
N ASN A 85 -9.73 8.72 -4.79
CA ASN A 85 -8.36 8.80 -4.32
C ASN A 85 -8.00 10.17 -3.72
N HIS A 86 -8.80 11.21 -3.99
CA HIS A 86 -8.51 12.58 -3.62
C HIS A 86 -9.39 13.04 -2.46
N ASN A 87 -8.82 13.86 -1.58
CA ASN A 87 -9.52 14.50 -0.46
C ASN A 87 -10.23 13.54 0.53
N ILE A 88 -9.88 12.25 0.52
CA ILE A 88 -10.56 11.22 1.32
C ILE A 88 -10.30 11.40 2.81
N ALA A 89 -9.13 11.90 3.20
CA ALA A 89 -8.82 12.17 4.61
C ALA A 89 -9.67 13.33 5.16
N GLN A 90 -9.87 14.38 4.36
CA GLN A 90 -10.72 15.53 4.68
C GLN A 90 -12.17 15.08 4.84
N LEU A 91 -12.67 14.27 3.90
CA LEU A 91 -14.00 13.66 4.01
C LEU A 91 -14.15 12.80 5.26
N LEU A 92 -13.17 11.95 5.57
CA LEU A 92 -13.21 11.11 6.78
C LEU A 92 -13.27 11.97 8.06
N SER A 93 -12.52 13.08 8.10
CA SER A 93 -12.55 14.07 9.19
C SER A 93 -13.88 14.84 9.27
N ALA A 94 -14.49 15.14 8.12
CA ALA A 94 -15.82 15.75 8.08
C ALA A 94 -16.87 14.78 8.63
N MET A 95 -16.79 13.50 8.24
CA MET A 95 -17.69 12.45 8.73
C MET A 95 -17.53 12.21 10.23
N SER A 96 -16.30 12.22 10.76
CA SER A 96 -16.09 12.15 12.21
C SER A 96 -16.70 13.33 12.98
N SER A 97 -16.98 14.43 12.27
CA SER A 97 -17.65 15.62 12.80
C SER A 97 -19.16 15.66 12.49
N GLY A 98 -19.72 14.56 11.96
CA GLY A 98 -21.15 14.40 11.70
C GLY A 98 -21.59 14.64 10.25
N ALA A 99 -20.68 14.96 9.33
CA ALA A 99 -21.01 15.03 7.90
C ALA A 99 -21.41 13.65 7.36
N TRP A 100 -22.27 13.65 6.35
CA TRP A 100 -22.68 12.43 5.65
C TRP A 100 -21.98 12.36 4.31
N LEU A 101 -21.89 11.15 3.76
CA LEU A 101 -21.25 10.89 2.49
C LEU A 101 -22.32 10.61 1.43
N LYS A 102 -22.12 11.12 0.22
CA LYS A 102 -22.98 10.82 -0.93
C LYS A 102 -22.14 10.43 -2.13
N VAL A 103 -22.52 9.35 -2.79
CA VAL A 103 -21.98 8.96 -4.10
C VAL A 103 -23.09 9.03 -5.12
N THR A 104 -22.89 9.78 -6.19
CA THR A 104 -23.88 10.00 -7.25
C THR A 104 -23.36 9.45 -8.57
N SER A 105 -24.13 8.64 -9.28
CA SER A 105 -23.77 8.17 -10.62
C SER A 105 -24.00 9.28 -11.65
N ASN A 106 -23.03 9.47 -12.55
CA ASN A 106 -22.98 10.57 -13.52
C ASN A 106 -23.39 10.16 -14.95
N GLN A 107 -24.39 9.29 -15.08
CA GLN A 107 -24.84 8.86 -16.41
C GLN A 107 -25.77 9.88 -17.08
N LYS A 108 -25.47 10.22 -18.34
CA LYS A 108 -26.29 11.07 -19.21
C LYS A 108 -27.54 10.38 -19.79
N ALA A 109 -27.67 9.06 -19.66
CA ALA A 109 -28.64 8.26 -20.42
C ALA A 109 -29.81 7.67 -19.60
N GLN A 110 -29.84 7.86 -18.27
CA GLN A 110 -30.96 7.39 -17.44
C GLN A 110 -31.71 8.59 -16.83
N LEU A 111 -33.04 8.53 -16.90
CA LEU A 111 -34.00 9.52 -16.35
C LEU A 111 -33.86 9.74 -14.83
N HIS A 112 -33.11 8.90 -14.11
CA HIS A 112 -32.96 8.97 -12.66
C HIS A 112 -31.47 8.80 -12.28
N SER A 113 -30.85 9.86 -11.77
CA SER A 113 -29.52 9.78 -11.18
C SER A 113 -29.57 8.91 -9.92
N GLN A 114 -28.84 7.80 -9.92
CA GLN A 114 -28.72 6.93 -8.75
C GLN A 114 -27.78 7.56 -7.72
N SER A 115 -28.21 7.59 -6.47
CA SER A 115 -27.43 8.15 -5.37
C SER A 115 -27.40 7.20 -4.18
N VAL A 116 -26.22 7.04 -3.60
CA VAL A 116 -26.00 6.35 -2.34
C VAL A 116 -25.66 7.40 -1.30
N VAL A 117 -26.39 7.44 -0.19
CA VAL A 117 -26.08 8.30 0.97
C VAL A 117 -25.74 7.41 2.15
N VAL A 118 -24.59 7.69 2.77
CA VAL A 118 -24.07 6.93 3.90
C VAL A 118 -23.90 7.85 5.10
N PRO A 119 -24.63 7.62 6.20
CA PRO A 119 -24.51 8.41 7.41
C PRO A 119 -23.27 8.03 8.23
N ALA A 120 -22.74 8.99 8.99
CA ALA A 120 -21.65 8.76 9.94
C ALA A 120 -22.10 8.20 11.32
N THR A 121 -23.40 7.91 11.47
CA THR A 121 -23.96 7.33 12.71
C THR A 121 -23.29 6.00 13.05
N ASN A 122 -23.01 5.76 14.33
CA ASN A 122 -22.34 4.54 14.83
C ASN A 122 -20.95 4.26 14.24
N MET A 123 -20.28 5.27 13.64
CA MET A 123 -18.97 5.12 13.03
C MET A 123 -17.80 5.19 14.03
N THR A 124 -17.97 5.90 15.16
CA THR A 124 -16.89 6.30 16.08
C THR A 124 -15.99 5.15 16.52
N THR A 125 -16.56 4.05 17.01
CA THR A 125 -15.79 2.90 17.51
C THR A 125 -14.98 2.23 16.39
N SER A 126 -15.59 2.01 15.24
CA SER A 126 -14.93 1.38 14.09
C SER A 126 -13.90 2.32 13.44
N LEU A 127 -14.15 3.63 13.45
CA LEU A 127 -13.22 4.65 12.98
C LEU A 127 -11.98 4.72 13.88
N ALA A 128 -12.13 4.64 15.20
CA ALA A 128 -10.99 4.61 16.11
C ALA A 128 -10.07 3.41 15.82
N LYS A 129 -10.64 2.21 15.66
CA LYS A 129 -9.89 1.00 15.27
C LYS A 129 -9.22 1.15 13.91
N PHE A 130 -9.92 1.74 12.94
CA PHE A 130 -9.38 2.02 11.61
C PHE A 130 -8.18 2.97 11.65
N ASN A 131 -8.27 4.07 12.42
CA ASN A 131 -7.18 5.02 12.55
C ASN A 131 -5.97 4.41 13.28
N GLN A 132 -6.20 3.59 14.31
CA GLN A 132 -5.13 2.85 14.99
C GLN A 132 -4.42 1.87 14.04
N CYS A 133 -5.19 1.13 13.24
CA CYS A 133 -4.66 0.25 12.21
C CYS A 133 -3.81 1.02 11.19
N ARG A 134 -4.32 2.15 10.67
CA ARG A 134 -3.62 2.99 9.70
C ARG A 134 -2.29 3.53 10.21
N ALA A 135 -2.23 3.90 11.49
CA ALA A 135 -1.00 4.36 12.12
C ALA A 135 0.09 3.27 12.20
N SER A 136 -0.30 2.01 12.05
CA SER A 136 0.61 0.85 12.08
C SER A 136 0.94 0.29 10.69
N LEU A 137 0.38 0.87 9.61
CA LEU A 137 0.66 0.41 8.25
C LEU A 137 2.12 0.75 7.87
N PRO A 138 2.78 -0.10 7.06
CA PRO A 138 4.13 0.16 6.61
C PRO A 138 4.19 1.37 5.67
N ASP A 139 5.35 2.02 5.63
CA ASP A 139 5.61 3.18 4.76
C ASP A 139 5.81 2.77 3.29
N MET A 140 5.79 1.46 3.00
CA MET A 140 6.06 0.88 1.69
C MET A 140 5.12 -0.30 1.41
N SER A 141 4.68 -0.44 0.17
CA SER A 141 3.89 -1.59 -0.30
C SER A 141 4.75 -2.83 -0.55
N ILE A 142 4.13 -3.99 -0.62
CA ILE A 142 4.80 -5.24 -1.00
C ILE A 142 5.52 -5.16 -2.35
N ALA A 143 4.92 -4.51 -3.34
CA ALA A 143 5.51 -4.40 -4.68
C ALA A 143 6.79 -3.57 -4.66
N GLU A 144 6.84 -2.52 -3.85
CA GLU A 144 8.01 -1.67 -3.66
C GLU A 144 9.07 -2.35 -2.79
N ALA A 145 8.66 -3.11 -1.77
CA ALA A 145 9.57 -3.80 -0.86
C ALA A 145 10.26 -5.01 -1.49
N ARG A 146 9.60 -5.67 -2.46
CA ARG A 146 10.13 -6.89 -3.10
C ARG A 146 11.48 -6.66 -3.77
N ASP A 147 11.60 -5.59 -4.56
CA ASP A 147 12.78 -5.25 -5.34
C ASP A 147 13.13 -3.77 -5.16
N LEU A 148 14.12 -3.46 -4.31
CA LEU A 148 14.60 -2.10 -4.08
C LEU A 148 15.99 -1.91 -4.67
N VAL A 149 16.19 -0.84 -5.45
CA VAL A 149 17.49 -0.51 -6.05
C VAL A 149 17.98 0.83 -5.52
N LEU A 150 19.14 0.82 -4.86
CA LEU A 150 19.83 2.01 -4.38
C LEU A 150 20.99 2.33 -5.32
N ARG A 151 20.96 3.50 -5.97
CA ARG A 151 22.04 3.96 -6.86
C ARG A 151 23.14 4.69 -6.08
N PHE A 152 24.37 4.53 -6.50
CA PHE A 152 25.53 5.17 -5.88
C PHE A 152 26.28 6.02 -6.91
N GLU A 153 26.67 7.22 -6.50
CA GLU A 153 27.54 8.07 -7.30
C GLU A 153 28.96 7.49 -7.39
N PHE A 154 29.75 8.03 -8.30
CA PHE A 154 31.15 7.65 -8.43
C PHE A 154 31.89 7.94 -7.10
N GLY A 155 32.67 6.97 -6.63
CA GLY A 155 33.37 7.07 -5.33
C GLY A 155 32.49 6.96 -4.07
N GLN A 156 31.16 7.11 -4.18
CA GLN A 156 30.25 7.01 -3.03
C GLN A 156 30.26 5.58 -2.47
N ARG A 157 30.39 5.44 -1.14
CA ARG A 157 30.37 4.14 -0.43
C ARG A 157 29.28 4.04 0.63
N VAL A 158 28.78 5.17 1.10
CA VAL A 158 27.83 5.27 2.21
C VAL A 158 26.45 5.69 1.68
N VAL A 159 25.39 5.18 2.28
CA VAL A 159 24.02 5.58 1.96
C VAL A 159 23.77 7.06 2.28
N THR A 160 23.05 7.72 1.38
CA THR A 160 22.56 9.09 1.58
C THR A 160 21.36 9.13 2.51
N ALA A 161 21.01 10.32 3.00
CA ALA A 161 19.77 10.52 3.76
C ALA A 161 18.50 10.08 2.99
N LYS A 162 18.48 10.26 1.66
CA LYS A 162 17.37 9.80 0.80
C LYS A 162 17.28 8.28 0.78
N GLN A 163 18.41 7.60 0.60
CA GLN A 163 18.47 6.13 0.63
C GLN A 163 18.10 5.60 2.02
N ARG A 164 18.54 6.27 3.11
CA ARG A 164 18.16 5.91 4.48
C ARG A 164 16.64 6.00 4.71
N LYS A 165 15.95 6.98 4.10
CA LYS A 165 14.46 7.03 4.13
C LYS A 165 13.83 5.82 3.42
N GLN A 166 14.37 5.41 2.28
CA GLN A 166 13.90 4.21 1.57
C GLN A 166 14.14 2.94 2.38
N LEU A 167 15.31 2.82 3.03
CA LEU A 167 15.63 1.70 3.92
C LEU A 167 14.76 1.69 5.18
N LYS A 168 14.41 2.86 5.74
CA LYS A 168 13.43 2.96 6.84
C LYS A 168 12.06 2.43 6.42
N ALA A 169 11.60 2.80 5.23
CA ALA A 169 10.34 2.31 4.71
C ALA A 169 10.36 0.79 4.46
N LEU A 170 11.47 0.27 3.92
CA LEU A 170 11.69 -1.18 3.77
C LEU A 170 11.71 -1.91 5.13
N ALA A 171 12.42 -1.37 6.13
CA ALA A 171 12.47 -1.95 7.47
C ALA A 171 11.08 -1.97 8.14
N SER A 172 10.27 -0.94 7.93
CA SER A 172 8.87 -0.92 8.40
C SER A 172 8.03 -2.04 7.80
N TYR A 173 8.25 -2.37 6.52
CA TYR A 173 7.61 -3.50 5.85
C TYR A 173 8.08 -4.84 6.44
N ILE A 174 9.40 -5.06 6.55
CA ILE A 174 9.98 -6.31 7.05
C ILE A 174 9.51 -6.61 8.47
N LYS A 175 9.42 -5.58 9.33
CA LYS A 175 8.95 -5.71 10.71
C LYS A 175 7.53 -6.28 10.81
N VAL A 176 6.69 -5.95 9.83
CA VAL A 176 5.26 -6.24 9.84
C VAL A 176 4.94 -7.54 9.08
N ASP A 177 5.77 -7.90 8.10
CA ASP A 177 5.61 -9.11 7.29
C ASP A 177 6.32 -10.34 7.88
N GLN A 178 5.55 -11.16 8.62
CA GLN A 178 6.05 -12.42 9.17
C GLN A 178 6.37 -13.49 8.09
N GLN A 179 6.03 -13.25 6.82
CA GLN A 179 6.36 -14.17 5.73
C GLN A 179 7.75 -13.91 5.14
N VAL A 180 8.46 -12.87 5.57
CA VAL A 180 9.83 -12.58 5.10
C VAL A 180 10.78 -13.65 5.63
N GLU A 181 11.43 -14.34 4.70
CA GLU A 181 12.40 -15.39 4.97
C GLU A 181 13.84 -14.88 4.87
N LYS A 182 14.11 -14.06 3.84
CA LYS A 182 15.44 -13.49 3.59
C LYS A 182 15.37 -12.10 2.97
N VAL A 183 16.40 -11.31 3.24
CA VAL A 183 16.69 -10.00 2.65
C VAL A 183 18.07 -10.10 2.02
N LEU A 184 18.11 -10.27 0.70
CA LEU A 184 19.33 -10.42 -0.07
C LEU A 184 19.84 -9.04 -0.49
N ILE A 185 21.06 -8.70 -0.11
CA ILE A 185 21.69 -7.40 -0.40
C ILE A 185 22.87 -7.65 -1.33
N ASP A 186 22.70 -7.29 -2.61
CA ASP A 186 23.67 -7.53 -3.67
C ASP A 186 24.34 -6.20 -4.08
N GLY A 187 25.65 -6.08 -3.84
CA GLY A 187 26.45 -4.92 -4.25
C GLY A 187 27.04 -5.07 -5.65
N HIS A 188 27.00 -3.99 -6.44
CA HIS A 188 27.57 -3.90 -7.79
C HIS A 188 28.35 -2.59 -8.01
N THR A 189 29.29 -2.63 -8.95
CA THR A 189 30.03 -1.46 -9.46
C THR A 189 29.86 -1.30 -10.96
N ASP A 190 30.35 -0.19 -11.51
CA ASP A 190 30.68 -0.10 -12.94
C ASP A 190 32.01 -0.83 -13.23
N ASN A 191 32.50 -0.75 -14.46
CA ASN A 191 33.73 -1.39 -14.90
C ASN A 191 35.01 -0.57 -14.64
N VAL A 192 34.95 0.54 -13.90
CA VAL A 192 36.12 1.40 -13.69
C VAL A 192 36.99 0.80 -12.58
N GLY A 193 38.29 0.61 -12.85
CA GLY A 193 39.25 0.04 -11.89
C GLY A 193 39.41 -1.48 -11.99
N THR A 194 40.20 -2.05 -11.07
CA THR A 194 40.52 -3.49 -11.08
C THR A 194 39.38 -4.33 -10.55
N SER A 195 39.31 -5.60 -10.95
CA SER A 195 38.31 -6.56 -10.47
C SER A 195 38.29 -6.68 -8.93
N ILE A 196 39.49 -6.70 -8.31
CA ILE A 196 39.65 -6.77 -6.85
C ILE A 196 39.09 -5.51 -6.18
N SER A 197 39.44 -4.32 -6.68
CA SER A 197 38.94 -3.04 -6.16
C SER A 197 37.41 -2.95 -6.27
N ASN A 198 36.87 -3.36 -7.41
CA ASN A 198 35.43 -3.37 -7.64
C ASN A 198 34.70 -4.34 -6.70
N LEU A 199 35.25 -5.53 -6.47
CA LEU A 199 34.70 -6.48 -5.51
C LEU A 199 34.66 -5.87 -4.09
N GLN A 200 35.74 -5.23 -3.65
CA GLN A 200 35.81 -4.56 -2.35
C GLN A 200 34.79 -3.40 -2.24
N ILE A 201 34.70 -2.53 -3.24
CA ILE A 201 33.74 -1.40 -3.23
C ILE A 201 32.30 -1.92 -3.20
N SER A 202 31.99 -2.93 -4.01
CA SER A 202 30.64 -3.52 -4.00
C SER A 202 30.28 -4.11 -2.65
N LYS A 203 31.24 -4.76 -1.97
CA LYS A 203 31.07 -5.30 -0.62
C LYS A 203 30.82 -4.20 0.40
N VAL A 204 31.67 -3.16 0.43
CA VAL A 204 31.52 -2.04 1.37
C VAL A 204 30.15 -1.38 1.26
N ARG A 205 29.65 -1.15 0.04
CA ARG A 205 28.31 -0.58 -0.17
C ARG A 205 27.19 -1.49 0.34
N ALA A 206 27.31 -2.80 0.09
CA ALA A 206 26.33 -3.78 0.53
C ALA A 206 26.33 -3.93 2.06
N ASP A 207 27.52 -3.92 2.69
CA ASP A 207 27.68 -3.95 4.15
C ASP A 207 27.13 -2.67 4.80
N ASP A 208 27.31 -1.50 4.19
CA ASP A 208 26.75 -0.23 4.68
C ASP A 208 25.21 -0.24 4.65
N VAL A 209 24.62 -0.72 3.55
CA VAL A 209 23.16 -0.91 3.44
C VAL A 209 22.65 -1.91 4.47
N ALA A 210 23.35 -3.03 4.67
CA ALA A 210 23.00 -4.03 5.68
C ALA A 210 23.03 -3.43 7.09
N SER A 211 24.11 -2.72 7.42
CA SER A 211 24.30 -2.07 8.72
C SER A 211 23.13 -1.11 9.03
N VAL A 212 22.73 -0.30 8.06
CA VAL A 212 21.59 0.62 8.21
C VAL A 212 20.27 -0.14 8.41
N LEU A 213 20.05 -1.26 7.72
CA LEU A 213 18.85 -2.09 7.95
C LEU A 213 18.83 -2.72 9.35
N LEU A 214 19.97 -3.18 9.85
CA LEU A 214 20.11 -3.71 11.20
C LEU A 214 19.84 -2.62 12.26
N GLU A 215 20.39 -1.41 12.08
CA GLU A 215 20.11 -0.25 12.93
C GLU A 215 18.61 0.09 12.98
N LEU A 216 17.91 -0.08 11.85
CA LEU A 216 16.47 0.15 11.72
C LEU A 216 15.62 -0.99 12.28
N GLY A 217 16.24 -2.03 12.84
CA GLY A 217 15.57 -3.13 13.54
C GLY A 217 15.28 -4.36 12.66
N THR A 218 15.89 -4.46 11.48
CA THR A 218 15.82 -5.70 10.68
C THR A 218 16.63 -6.79 11.39
N PRO A 219 16.07 -7.98 11.64
CA PRO A 219 16.81 -9.09 12.26
C PRO A 219 18.00 -9.53 11.40
N MET A 220 19.16 -9.70 12.03
CA MET A 220 20.39 -10.16 11.36
C MET A 220 20.22 -11.52 10.68
N SER A 221 19.40 -12.40 11.26
CA SER A 221 19.10 -13.72 10.71
C SER A 221 18.41 -13.70 9.34
N LEU A 222 17.78 -12.58 8.98
CA LEU A 222 17.14 -12.41 7.67
C LEU A 222 18.12 -11.87 6.61
N VAL A 223 19.22 -11.24 7.01
CA VAL A 223 20.07 -10.47 6.09
C VAL A 223 21.19 -11.33 5.51
N GLU A 224 21.30 -11.35 4.18
CA GLU A 224 22.39 -12.02 3.45
C GLU A 224 23.08 -11.00 2.53
N VAL A 225 24.37 -10.75 2.75
CA VAL A 225 25.14 -9.77 1.98
C VAL A 225 26.02 -10.46 0.93
N ARG A 226 25.99 -9.96 -0.30
CA ARG A 226 26.77 -10.48 -1.42
C ARG A 226 27.40 -9.35 -2.24
N ALA A 227 28.58 -9.62 -2.78
CA ALA A 227 29.38 -8.66 -3.52
C ALA A 227 29.72 -9.22 -4.91
N HIS A 228 29.37 -8.49 -5.95
CA HIS A 228 29.54 -8.94 -7.33
C HIS A 228 30.64 -8.18 -8.09
N GLY A 229 31.11 -7.05 -7.56
CA GLY A 229 31.98 -6.12 -8.27
C GLY A 229 31.32 -5.63 -9.56
N ALA A 230 32.09 -5.58 -10.65
CA ALA A 230 31.61 -5.15 -11.96
C ALA A 230 30.84 -6.24 -12.73
N ARG A 231 30.64 -7.43 -12.12
CA ARG A 231 29.90 -8.53 -12.74
C ARG A 231 28.40 -8.20 -12.77
N TYR A 232 27.72 -8.71 -13.80
CA TYR A 232 26.28 -8.53 -14.03
C TYR A 232 25.87 -7.04 -14.21
N PRO A 233 26.40 -6.36 -15.25
CA PRO A 233 25.94 -5.03 -15.60
C PRO A 233 24.48 -5.04 -16.06
N VAL A 234 23.74 -3.98 -15.73
CA VAL A 234 22.34 -3.77 -16.13
C VAL A 234 22.20 -2.70 -17.23
N SER A 235 23.30 -2.03 -17.55
CA SER A 235 23.43 -1.08 -18.65
C SER A 235 24.84 -1.17 -19.24
N ASP A 236 25.04 -0.54 -20.39
CA ASP A 236 26.38 -0.34 -20.97
C ASP A 236 27.36 0.29 -19.96
N ASN A 237 28.65 0.01 -20.13
CA ASN A 237 29.72 0.64 -19.36
C ASN A 237 30.51 1.68 -20.19
N ASN A 238 29.98 2.07 -21.34
CA ASN A 238 30.65 2.99 -22.26
C ASN A 238 30.19 4.44 -22.04
N SER A 239 28.97 4.64 -21.56
CA SER A 239 28.42 5.95 -21.18
C SER A 239 28.42 6.16 -19.67
N GLU A 240 28.54 7.42 -19.22
CA GLU A 240 28.43 7.73 -17.79
C GLU A 240 27.04 7.39 -17.24
N TYR A 241 26.00 7.57 -18.06
CA TYR A 241 24.64 7.19 -17.71
C TYR A 241 24.50 5.68 -17.44
N GLY A 242 25.12 4.85 -18.28
CA GLY A 242 25.15 3.40 -18.10
C GLY A 242 25.95 2.97 -16.87
N LYS A 243 27.13 3.57 -16.66
CA LYS A 243 27.94 3.36 -15.45
C LYS A 243 27.19 3.72 -14.17
N ALA A 244 26.48 4.84 -14.15
CA ALA A 244 25.64 5.25 -13.01
C ALA A 244 24.54 4.25 -12.67
N LYS A 245 23.96 3.56 -13.67
CA LYS A 245 23.01 2.46 -13.43
C LYS A 245 23.68 1.22 -12.85
N ASN A 246 24.92 0.93 -13.27
CA ASN A 246 25.67 -0.24 -12.81
C ASN A 246 26.15 -0.10 -11.36
N ARG A 247 26.51 1.12 -10.93
CA ARG A 247 26.81 1.47 -9.53
C ARG A 247 25.56 1.42 -8.66
N ARG A 248 25.22 0.24 -8.16
CA ARG A 248 23.99 0.01 -7.39
C ARG A 248 24.18 -1.01 -6.29
N VAL A 249 23.30 -0.95 -5.29
CA VAL A 249 22.99 -2.06 -4.40
C VAL A 249 21.54 -2.46 -4.67
N THR A 250 21.30 -3.74 -4.93
CA THR A 250 19.94 -4.27 -5.08
C THR A 250 19.56 -5.06 -3.85
N ILE A 251 18.36 -4.82 -3.34
CA ILE A 251 17.82 -5.48 -2.17
C ILE A 251 16.59 -6.27 -2.61
N ARG A 252 16.58 -7.57 -2.31
CA ARG A 252 15.46 -8.45 -2.62
C ARG A 252 14.90 -9.06 -1.35
N VAL A 253 13.60 -8.88 -1.15
CA VAL A 253 12.87 -9.48 -0.03
C VAL A 253 12.22 -10.77 -0.50
N ILE A 254 12.70 -11.89 0.03
CA ILE A 254 12.19 -13.23 -0.25
C ILE A 254 11.14 -13.58 0.80
N ARG A 255 9.97 -14.03 0.32
CA ARG A 255 8.82 -14.38 1.16
C ARG A 255 8.49 -15.85 0.99
N ASN A 256 8.17 -16.53 2.08
CA ASN A 256 7.65 -17.90 2.04
C ASN A 256 6.13 -17.86 1.79
N THR A 257 5.71 -18.14 0.56
CA THR A 257 4.30 -18.09 0.14
C THR A 257 3.49 -19.31 0.59
N THR A 258 4.12 -20.36 1.11
CA THR A 258 3.42 -21.60 1.53
C THR A 258 2.54 -21.37 2.77
N LEU A 259 2.87 -20.38 3.62
CA LEU A 259 2.08 -20.00 4.80
C LEU A 259 0.83 -19.16 4.48
N ALA A 260 0.75 -18.57 3.28
CA ALA A 260 -0.39 -17.75 2.86
C ALA A 260 -1.59 -18.60 2.38
N SER A 261 -1.35 -19.83 1.93
CA SER A 261 -2.40 -20.73 1.45
C SER A 261 -3.18 -21.44 2.57
N ASN A 262 -2.55 -21.65 3.74
CA ASN A 262 -3.15 -22.44 4.83
C ASN A 262 -4.11 -21.68 5.77
N LYS A 263 -4.33 -20.38 5.59
CA LYS A 263 -5.36 -19.62 6.35
C LYS A 263 -6.73 -19.58 5.65
N GLY A 264 -6.90 -20.27 4.52
CA GLY A 264 -8.15 -20.35 3.76
C GLY A 264 -8.83 -21.72 3.72
N SER A 265 -8.28 -22.75 4.35
CA SER A 265 -8.88 -24.09 4.37
C SER A 265 -9.09 -24.56 5.81
N SER A 266 -10.24 -24.21 6.39
CA SER A 266 -10.77 -24.88 7.58
C SER A 266 -12.18 -25.37 7.26
N ARG A 267 -12.42 -26.67 7.54
CA ARG A 267 -13.60 -27.53 7.26
C ARG A 267 -13.50 -28.23 5.90
N ILE A 268 -13.62 -29.55 5.81
CA ILE A 268 -14.50 -30.46 6.55
C ILE A 268 -13.76 -31.78 6.86
N GLU A 269 -13.64 -32.13 8.15
CA GLU A 269 -13.62 -33.53 8.57
C GLU A 269 -15.07 -34.00 8.54
N ASP A 270 -15.41 -34.91 7.64
CA ASP A 270 -16.64 -35.68 7.72
C ASP A 270 -16.27 -37.13 8.04
N THR A 271 -16.57 -37.47 9.29
CA THR A 271 -16.79 -38.83 9.76
C THR A 271 -18.10 -39.33 9.16
N LYS A 272 -18.10 -40.48 8.48
CA LYS A 272 -19.00 -41.63 8.76
C LYS A 272 -18.98 -42.71 7.66
N VAL A 273 -18.73 -43.94 8.13
CA VAL A 273 -19.57 -45.14 7.95
C VAL A 273 -19.78 -45.64 6.52
N GLN A 274 -19.08 -46.72 6.18
CA GLN A 274 -19.70 -48.03 5.92
C GLN A 274 -18.70 -49.15 6.17
#